data_AF-A0A1N6JBR3-F1
#
_entry.id   AF-A0A1N6JBR3-F1
#
_cell.length_a   1.000
_cell.length_b   1.000
_cell.length_c   1.000
_cell.angle_alpha   90.00
_cell.angle_beta   90.00
_cell.angle_gamma   90.00
#
_symmetry.space_group_name_H-M   'P 1'
#
loop_
_entity.id
_entity.type
_entity.pdbx_description
1 polymer ?
#
loop_
_entity_poly.entity_id
_entity_poly.type
_entity_poly.pdbx_seq_one_letter_code
_entity_poly.pdbx_strand_id
1 'polypeptide(L)'
;MLKECGSRRVSLSRVEVSRYLSPQVRRLLLARPPFLEEIQDMTDEALKAYLMQHPPVVYEAKRSAHGDPLFYLANLNALYIAKNRFRDSEKVRVTLVEAPPSQQTNAVALFFALSAEACHALSPNEAGHYVAALWNELMSDQPALLMDVSERFSNKTTFCDAFGLNRRLY
;
A
#
# COMPACT_ATOMS: atom_id res chain seq x y z
N MET A 1 9.99 3.28 -10.43
CA MET A 1 9.47 3.89 -9.19
C MET A 1 8.23 4.70 -9.56
N LEU A 2 7.11 4.54 -8.86
CA LEU A 2 5.89 5.30 -9.20
C LEU A 2 6.00 6.75 -8.78
N LYS A 3 5.52 7.66 -9.63
CA LYS A 3 5.54 9.08 -9.36
C LYS A 3 4.32 9.48 -8.53
N GLU A 4 4.55 10.17 -7.42
CA GLU A 4 3.47 10.79 -6.64
C GLU A 4 2.84 11.94 -7.44
N CYS A 5 1.52 11.93 -7.53
CA CYS A 5 0.72 12.97 -8.19
C CYS A 5 0.07 13.94 -7.18
N GLY A 6 0.15 13.64 -5.88
CA GLY A 6 -0.37 14.48 -4.80
C GLY A 6 -1.29 13.70 -3.86
N SER A 7 -2.11 14.41 -3.08
CA SER A 7 -3.11 13.79 -2.19
C SER A 7 -4.43 14.55 -2.26
N ARG A 8 -5.55 13.86 -2.03
CA ARG A 8 -6.88 14.48 -1.97
C ARG A 8 -7.83 13.69 -1.10
N ARG A 9 -8.95 14.32 -0.71
CA ARG A 9 -10.06 13.64 -0.02
C ARG A 9 -11.09 13.13 -1.02
N VAL A 10 -11.46 11.87 -0.93
CA VAL A 10 -12.47 11.22 -1.78
C VAL A 10 -13.44 10.42 -0.95
N SER A 11 -14.68 10.29 -1.44
CA SER A 11 -15.63 9.35 -0.85
C SER A 11 -15.11 7.92 -0.96
N LEU A 12 -15.31 7.11 0.09
CA LEU A 12 -14.89 5.71 0.13
C LEU A 12 -15.44 4.88 -1.03
N SER A 13 -16.65 5.18 -1.48
CA SER A 13 -17.27 4.55 -2.66
C SER A 13 -16.46 4.71 -3.95
N ARG A 14 -15.61 5.74 -4.05
CA ARG A 14 -14.78 5.98 -5.24
C ARG A 14 -13.49 5.18 -5.26
N VAL A 15 -13.16 4.49 -4.17
CA VAL A 15 -11.91 3.72 -4.07
C VAL A 15 -12.22 2.24 -4.25
N GLU A 16 -11.63 1.62 -5.25
CA GLU A 16 -11.82 0.20 -5.59
C GLU A 16 -10.50 -0.57 -5.46
N VAL A 17 -10.58 -1.84 -5.07
CA VAL A 17 -9.40 -2.72 -5.15
C VAL A 17 -9.08 -2.97 -6.61
N SER A 18 -7.84 -2.68 -7.03
CA SER A 18 -7.45 -2.85 -8.44
C SER A 18 -7.77 -4.24 -8.96
N ARG A 19 -8.52 -4.31 -10.06
CA ARG A 19 -8.81 -5.56 -10.78
C ARG A 19 -7.55 -6.25 -11.31
N TYR A 20 -6.45 -5.51 -11.43
CA TYR A 20 -5.15 -6.02 -11.88
C TYR A 20 -4.33 -6.65 -10.75
N LEU A 21 -4.80 -6.57 -9.50
CA LEU A 21 -4.24 -7.36 -8.40
C LEU A 21 -4.76 -8.79 -8.46
N SER A 22 -3.85 -9.77 -8.49
CA SER A 22 -4.22 -11.18 -8.46
C SER A 22 -4.87 -11.56 -7.12
N PRO A 23 -5.73 -12.59 -7.08
CA PRO A 23 -6.31 -13.08 -5.83
C PRO A 23 -5.27 -13.48 -4.79
N GLN A 24 -4.13 -14.03 -5.21
CA GLN A 24 -3.02 -14.42 -4.34
C GLN A 24 -2.39 -13.21 -3.66
N VAL A 25 -2.04 -12.17 -4.43
CA VAL A 25 -1.50 -10.93 -3.88
C VAL A 25 -2.49 -10.25 -2.95
N ARG A 26 -3.79 -10.20 -3.29
CA ARG A 26 -4.81 -9.64 -2.40
C ARG A 26 -4.88 -10.36 -1.06
N ARG A 27 -4.90 -11.70 -1.07
CA ARG A 27 -4.90 -12.51 0.16
C ARG A 27 -3.65 -12.24 0.99
N LEU A 28 -2.49 -12.20 0.34
CA LEU A 28 -1.23 -11.92 1.02
C LEU A 28 -1.25 -10.54 1.69
N LEU A 29 -1.63 -9.48 0.97
CA LEU A 29 -1.74 -8.12 1.52
C LEU A 29 -2.73 -8.00 2.69
N LEU A 30 -3.77 -8.84 2.73
CA LEU A 30 -4.73 -8.92 3.84
C LEU A 30 -4.25 -9.82 4.99
N ALA A 31 -3.32 -10.73 4.75
CA ALA A 31 -2.73 -11.63 5.75
C ALA A 31 -1.65 -10.95 6.60
N ARG A 32 -1.52 -9.62 6.51
CA ARG A 32 -0.65 -8.83 7.38
C ARG A 32 -0.92 -9.20 8.85
N PRO A 33 0.10 -9.62 9.63
CA PRO A 33 -0.05 -10.02 11.01
C PRO A 33 -0.78 -8.94 11.81
N PRO A 34 -1.53 -9.34 12.85
CA PRO A 34 -2.37 -8.42 13.57
C PRO A 34 -1.54 -7.40 14.35
N PHE A 35 -1.31 -6.25 13.73
CA PHE A 35 -1.64 -4.97 14.38
C PHE A 35 -3.17 -4.82 14.56
N LEU A 36 -3.93 -5.79 14.05
CA LEU A 36 -5.38 -5.81 13.91
C LEU A 36 -6.16 -6.12 15.19
N GLU A 37 -5.59 -6.84 16.16
CA GLU A 37 -6.28 -6.98 17.47
C GLU A 37 -6.41 -5.60 18.12
N GLU A 38 -5.33 -4.81 18.13
CA GLU A 38 -5.35 -3.43 18.63
C GLU A 38 -6.28 -2.53 17.80
N ILE A 39 -6.31 -2.68 16.47
CA ILE A 39 -7.19 -1.88 15.58
C ILE A 39 -8.68 -2.25 15.75
N GLN A 40 -9.01 -3.50 16.08
CA GLN A 40 -10.40 -3.90 16.32
C GLN A 40 -11.00 -3.20 17.55
N ASP A 41 -10.15 -2.92 18.53
CA ASP A 41 -10.48 -2.22 19.77
C ASP A 41 -10.37 -0.68 19.67
N MET A 42 -9.84 -0.15 18.56
CA MET A 42 -9.76 1.29 18.33
C MET A 42 -11.16 1.91 18.13
N THR A 43 -11.36 3.10 18.71
CA THR A 43 -12.56 3.92 18.45
C THR A 43 -12.58 4.42 17.00
N ASP A 44 -13.75 4.83 16.53
CA ASP A 44 -13.91 5.42 15.19
C ASP A 44 -12.98 6.64 14.97
N GLU A 45 -12.74 7.46 15.99
CA GLU A 45 -11.83 8.59 15.94
C GLU A 45 -10.37 8.15 15.78
N ALA A 46 -9.95 7.14 16.55
CA ALA A 46 -8.60 6.57 16.44
C ALA A 46 -8.37 5.92 15.07
N LEU A 47 -9.38 5.21 14.56
CA LEU A 47 -9.36 4.66 13.21
C LEU A 47 -9.28 5.76 12.14
N LYS A 48 -10.05 6.85 12.28
CA LYS A 48 -9.98 8.02 11.37
C LYS A 48 -8.59 8.67 11.41
N ALA A 49 -7.98 8.79 12.58
CA ALA A 49 -6.61 9.30 12.73
C ALA A 49 -5.58 8.37 12.07
N TYR A 50 -5.71 7.06 12.28
CA TYR A 50 -4.88 6.04 11.63
C TYR A 50 -4.96 6.13 10.10
N LEU A 51 -6.17 6.22 9.54
CA LEU A 51 -6.37 6.37 8.09
C LEU A 51 -5.80 7.69 7.53
N MET A 52 -5.76 8.75 8.34
CA MET A 52 -5.15 10.02 7.95
C MET A 52 -3.62 9.96 7.93
N GLN A 53 -3.02 9.21 8.85
CA GLN A 53 -1.57 8.99 8.94
C GLN A 53 -1.08 7.94 7.92
N HIS A 54 -1.94 6.97 7.59
CA HIS A 54 -1.65 5.89 6.66
C HIS A 54 -2.69 5.85 5.53
N PRO A 55 -2.77 6.91 4.69
CA PRO A 55 -3.77 7.00 3.65
C PRO A 55 -3.60 5.85 2.64
N PRO A 56 -4.71 5.31 2.08
CA PRO A 56 -4.64 4.42 0.94
C PRO A 56 -3.89 5.08 -0.22
N VAL A 57 -2.99 4.34 -0.85
CA VAL A 57 -2.32 4.76 -2.07
C VAL A 57 -3.11 4.24 -3.26
N VAL A 58 -3.45 5.14 -4.17
CA VAL A 58 -4.36 4.86 -5.28
C VAL A 58 -3.85 5.51 -6.57
N TYR A 59 -4.29 5.01 -7.71
CA TYR A 59 -4.11 5.65 -9.01
C TYR A 59 -5.45 5.80 -9.73
N GLU A 60 -5.56 6.79 -10.60
CA GLU A 60 -6.70 6.92 -11.49
C GLU A 60 -6.50 6.02 -12.71
N ALA A 61 -7.45 5.13 -13.01
CA ALA A 61 -7.43 4.53 -14.34
C ALA A 61 -7.88 5.58 -15.35
N LYS A 62 -7.04 5.87 -16.35
CA LYS A 62 -7.46 6.67 -17.51
C LYS A 62 -8.53 5.89 -18.27
N ARG A 63 -9.82 6.18 -18.01
CA ARG A 63 -11.02 6.06 -18.88
C ARG A 63 -12.29 5.95 -18.03
N SER A 64 -13.13 6.98 -18.03
CA SER A 64 -14.53 6.99 -18.50
C SER A 64 -15.24 8.32 -18.14
N ALA A 65 -16.31 8.63 -18.88
CA ALA A 65 -17.12 9.86 -18.77
C ALA A 65 -17.94 10.01 -17.46
N HIS A 66 -17.77 9.12 -16.47
CA HIS A 66 -18.57 9.07 -15.24
C HIS A 66 -17.80 9.33 -13.95
N GLY A 67 -16.57 9.86 -14.08
CA GLY A 67 -15.68 10.12 -12.95
C GLY A 67 -14.92 8.85 -12.61
N ASP A 68 -13.61 8.87 -12.82
CA ASP A 68 -12.82 7.65 -12.76
C ASP A 68 -12.75 7.10 -11.33
N PRO A 69 -13.02 5.78 -11.13
CA PRO A 69 -12.75 5.11 -9.88
C PRO A 69 -11.25 5.15 -9.61
N LEU A 70 -10.91 5.34 -8.34
CA LEU A 70 -9.54 5.29 -7.85
C LEU A 70 -9.19 3.85 -7.52
N PHE A 71 -8.21 3.31 -8.23
CA PHE A 71 -7.75 1.96 -7.98
C PHE A 71 -6.67 1.96 -6.92
N TYR A 72 -6.94 1.19 -5.87
CA TYR A 72 -6.03 0.90 -4.80
C TYR A 72 -4.77 0.20 -5.30
N LEU A 73 -3.66 0.58 -4.69
CA LEU A 73 -2.34 0.04 -4.97
C LEU A 73 -1.57 -0.35 -3.69
N ALA A 74 -1.58 0.48 -2.64
CA ALA A 74 -0.85 0.22 -1.39
C ALA A 74 -1.61 0.67 -0.13
N ASN A 75 -1.33 0.04 1.01
CA ASN A 75 -2.05 0.12 2.31
C ASN A 75 -3.46 -0.52 2.33
N LEU A 76 -3.58 -1.78 1.86
CA LEU A 76 -4.88 -2.46 1.64
C LEU A 76 -5.63 -2.61 2.94
N ASN A 77 -4.87 -2.83 4.01
CA ASN A 77 -5.40 -2.94 5.36
C ASN A 77 -6.20 -1.69 5.76
N ALA A 78 -5.63 -0.49 5.54
CA ALA A 78 -6.30 0.77 5.84
C ALA A 78 -7.61 0.91 5.05
N LEU A 79 -7.59 0.61 3.74
CA LEU A 79 -8.79 0.64 2.92
C LEU A 79 -9.84 -0.40 3.36
N TYR A 80 -9.40 -1.61 3.71
CA TYR A 80 -10.28 -2.69 4.17
C TYR A 80 -10.96 -2.32 5.49
N ILE A 81 -10.20 -1.81 6.46
CA ILE A 81 -10.75 -1.29 7.73
C ILE A 81 -11.77 -0.18 7.45
N ALA A 82 -11.40 0.78 6.60
CA ALA A 82 -12.26 1.92 6.30
C ALA A 82 -13.61 1.49 5.68
N LYS A 83 -13.58 0.54 4.74
CA LYS A 83 -14.78 0.01 4.07
C LYS A 83 -15.67 -0.83 4.98
N ASN A 84 -15.11 -1.47 6.00
CA ASN A 84 -15.89 -2.29 6.93
C ASN A 84 -16.46 -1.49 8.12
N ARG A 85 -15.81 -0.38 8.50
CA ARG A 85 -16.20 0.40 9.69
C ARG A 85 -16.97 1.68 9.35
N PHE A 86 -16.75 2.28 8.18
CA PHE A 86 -17.33 3.57 7.82
C PHE A 86 -18.32 3.47 6.66
N ARG A 87 -19.19 4.48 6.55
CA ARG A 87 -20.16 4.59 5.44
C ARG A 87 -19.44 4.97 4.15
N ASP A 88 -19.94 4.49 3.02
CA ASP A 88 -19.40 4.80 1.68
C ASP A 88 -19.30 6.30 1.34
N SER A 89 -20.11 7.13 1.98
CA SER A 89 -20.11 8.59 1.83
C SER A 89 -18.99 9.30 2.61
N GLU A 90 -18.35 8.63 3.57
CA GLU A 90 -17.24 9.19 4.34
C GLU A 90 -16.05 9.50 3.44
N LYS A 91 -15.38 10.63 3.73
CA LYS A 91 -14.25 11.11 2.93
C LYS A 91 -12.95 10.70 3.57
N VAL A 92 -12.16 9.90 2.86
CA VAL A 92 -10.80 9.53 3.27
C VAL A 92 -9.76 10.28 2.46
N ARG A 93 -8.63 10.62 3.11
CA ARG A 93 -7.45 11.11 2.40
C ARG A 93 -6.83 9.93 1.66
N VAL A 94 -6.47 10.15 0.40
CA VAL A 94 -5.74 9.17 -0.41
C VAL A 94 -4.48 9.83 -0.97
N THR A 95 -3.44 9.03 -1.15
CA THR A 95 -2.23 9.42 -1.89
C THR A 95 -2.38 8.96 -3.33
N LEU A 96 -2.29 9.90 -4.27
CA LEU A 96 -2.39 9.66 -5.71
C LEU A 96 -1.01 9.38 -6.28
N VAL A 97 -0.91 8.32 -7.08
CA VAL A 97 0.28 7.99 -7.85
C VAL A 97 -0.08 7.77 -9.32
N GLU A 98 0.92 7.85 -10.19
CA GLU A 98 0.75 7.45 -11.59
C GLU A 98 0.31 5.98 -11.68
N ALA A 99 -0.55 5.69 -12.65
CA ALA A 99 -1.02 4.33 -12.88
C ALA A 99 0.17 3.43 -13.26
N PRO A 100 0.41 2.31 -12.54
CA PRO A 100 1.41 1.36 -12.97
C PRO A 100 0.97 0.71 -14.29
N PRO A 101 1.91 0.22 -15.12
CA PRO A 101 1.58 -0.72 -16.17
C PRO A 101 0.77 -1.87 -15.58
N SER A 102 -0.32 -2.29 -16.23
CA SER A 102 -1.26 -3.28 -15.67
C SER A 102 -0.55 -4.56 -15.20
N GLN A 103 0.44 -5.02 -15.96
CA GLN A 103 1.28 -6.18 -15.68
C GLN A 103 2.17 -6.04 -14.43
N GLN A 104 2.43 -4.81 -13.97
CA GLN A 104 3.29 -4.52 -12.82
C GLN A 104 2.50 -4.21 -11.53
N THR A 105 1.17 -4.22 -11.57
CA THR A 105 0.34 -3.84 -10.42
C THR A 105 0.59 -4.72 -9.19
N ASN A 106 0.76 -6.04 -9.39
CA ASN A 106 1.11 -6.99 -8.33
C ASN A 106 2.45 -6.65 -7.70
N ALA A 107 3.51 -6.61 -8.51
CA ALA A 107 4.86 -6.31 -8.07
C ALA A 107 4.91 -5.01 -7.28
N VAL A 108 4.28 -3.96 -7.80
CA VAL A 108 4.23 -2.67 -7.12
C VAL A 108 3.52 -2.75 -5.77
N ALA A 109 2.36 -3.41 -5.69
CA ALA A 109 1.62 -3.52 -4.44
C ALA A 109 2.36 -4.35 -3.38
N LEU A 110 2.94 -5.49 -3.79
CA LEU A 110 3.77 -6.34 -2.93
C LEU A 110 5.00 -5.59 -2.42
N PHE A 111 5.63 -4.83 -3.30
CA PHE A 111 6.78 -4.03 -2.99
C PHE A 111 6.45 -2.92 -2.00
N PHE A 112 5.35 -2.19 -2.19
CA PHE A 112 4.90 -1.20 -1.20
C PHE A 112 4.66 -1.84 0.18
N ALA A 113 4.04 -3.02 0.22
CA ALA A 113 3.78 -3.73 1.47
C ALA A 113 5.08 -4.19 2.14
N LEU A 114 5.98 -4.81 1.38
CA LEU A 114 7.30 -5.25 1.87
C LEU A 114 8.07 -4.08 2.46
N SER A 115 8.11 -2.97 1.73
CA SER A 115 8.82 -1.78 2.12
C SER A 115 8.23 -1.12 3.38
N ALA A 116 6.90 -1.10 3.52
CA ALA A 116 6.24 -0.55 4.71
C ALA A 116 6.65 -1.33 5.98
N GLU A 117 6.82 -2.65 5.88
CA GLU A 117 7.32 -3.47 6.99
C GLU A 117 8.84 -3.39 7.17
N ALA A 118 9.59 -3.24 6.07
CA ALA A 118 11.05 -3.24 6.07
C ALA A 118 11.68 -2.03 6.80
N CYS A 119 10.91 -0.97 7.07
CA CYS A 119 11.36 0.19 7.86
C CYS A 119 11.86 -0.18 9.27
N HIS A 120 11.42 -1.33 9.78
CA HIS A 120 11.71 -1.81 11.14
C HIS A 120 12.10 -3.30 11.18
N ALA A 121 12.30 -3.94 10.02
CA ALA A 121 12.50 -5.40 9.96
C ALA A 121 13.96 -5.81 10.16
N LEU A 122 14.15 -6.99 10.77
CA LEU A 122 15.39 -7.76 10.78
C LEU A 122 15.73 -8.23 9.35
N SER A 123 16.89 -8.88 9.16
CA SER A 123 17.25 -9.43 7.84
C SER A 123 16.15 -10.37 7.31
N PRO A 124 15.99 -10.58 5.98
CA PRO A 124 14.93 -11.45 5.44
C PRO A 124 14.89 -12.88 6.01
N ASN A 125 16.04 -13.39 6.49
CA ASN A 125 16.17 -14.70 7.14
C ASN A 125 15.68 -14.69 8.61
N GLU A 126 15.55 -13.52 9.20
CA GLU A 126 15.12 -13.27 10.57
C GLU A 126 13.74 -12.58 10.62
N ALA A 127 13.20 -12.19 9.47
CA ALA A 127 11.90 -11.56 9.34
C ALA A 127 10.77 -12.58 9.51
N GLY A 128 9.65 -12.16 10.12
CA GLY A 128 8.50 -13.05 10.36
C GLY A 128 7.88 -13.59 9.05
N HIS A 129 7.12 -14.69 9.16
CA HIS A 129 6.54 -15.42 8.03
C HIS A 129 5.84 -14.54 6.98
N TYR A 130 5.17 -13.47 7.40
CA TYR A 130 4.52 -12.52 6.50
C TYR A 130 5.50 -11.77 5.59
N VAL A 131 6.57 -11.22 6.16
CA VAL A 131 7.59 -10.47 5.41
C VAL A 131 8.32 -11.42 4.46
N ALA A 132 8.62 -12.64 4.92
CA ALA A 132 9.19 -13.69 4.07
C ALA A 132 8.25 -14.07 2.91
N ALA A 133 6.95 -14.16 3.15
CA ALA A 133 5.97 -14.44 2.10
C ALA A 133 5.87 -13.31 1.06
N LEU A 134 5.87 -12.03 1.50
CA LEU A 134 5.93 -10.87 0.60
C LEU A 134 7.20 -10.89 -0.25
N TRP A 135 8.34 -11.17 0.37
CA TRP A 135 9.63 -11.28 -0.29
C TRP A 135 9.63 -12.38 -1.34
N ASN A 136 9.17 -13.59 -0.99
CA ASN A 136 9.16 -14.74 -1.90
C ASN A 136 8.23 -14.52 -3.10
N GLU A 137 7.04 -13.96 -2.88
CA GLU A 137 6.11 -13.64 -3.96
C GLU A 137 6.71 -12.60 -4.92
N LEU A 138 7.35 -11.57 -4.38
CA LEU A 138 7.98 -10.54 -5.19
C LEU A 138 9.24 -11.03 -5.90
N MET A 139 10.04 -11.90 -5.27
CA MET A 139 11.21 -12.56 -5.90
C MET A 139 10.80 -13.44 -7.08
N SER A 140 9.66 -14.11 -7.00
CA SER A 140 9.14 -14.94 -8.09
C SER A 140 8.70 -14.12 -9.30
N ASP A 141 8.23 -12.88 -9.10
CA ASP A 141 7.65 -12.05 -10.16
C ASP A 141 8.67 -11.03 -10.72
N GLN A 142 9.48 -10.40 -9.86
CA GLN A 142 10.39 -9.29 -10.21
C GLN A 142 11.72 -9.34 -9.43
N PRO A 143 12.56 -10.38 -9.63
CA PRO A 143 13.79 -10.57 -8.85
C PRO A 143 14.81 -9.42 -9.02
N ALA A 144 14.90 -8.84 -10.23
CA ALA A 144 15.82 -7.73 -10.51
C ALA A 144 15.46 -6.44 -9.75
N LEU A 145 14.17 -6.18 -9.53
CA LEU A 145 13.69 -4.98 -8.83
C LEU A 145 14.01 -5.05 -7.32
N LEU A 146 13.96 -6.26 -6.76
CA LEU A 146 14.30 -6.53 -5.35
C LEU A 146 15.79 -6.33 -5.05
N MET A 147 16.66 -6.74 -5.97
CA MET A 147 18.12 -6.60 -5.81
C MET A 147 18.56 -5.14 -5.68
N ASP A 148 18.09 -4.24 -6.57
CA ASP A 148 18.39 -2.79 -6.51
C ASP A 148 17.91 -2.16 -5.17
N VAL A 149 16.79 -2.66 -4.64
CA VAL A 149 16.20 -2.11 -3.41
C VAL A 149 16.87 -2.65 -2.16
N SER A 150 17.26 -3.92 -2.16
CA SER A 150 18.12 -4.51 -1.13
C SER A 150 19.43 -3.73 -1.00
N GLU A 151 20.06 -3.36 -2.11
CA GLU A 151 21.27 -2.52 -2.10
C GLU A 151 21.01 -1.15 -1.47
N ARG A 152 19.89 -0.49 -1.79
CA ARG A 152 19.53 0.82 -1.20
C ARG A 152 19.25 0.76 0.30
N PHE A 153 18.61 -0.31 0.78
CA PHE A 153 18.36 -0.52 2.21
C PHE A 153 19.66 -0.82 2.99
N SER A 154 20.61 -1.53 2.38
CA SER A 154 21.91 -1.82 3.02
C SER A 154 22.73 -0.55 3.33
N ASN A 155 22.44 0.56 2.63
CA ASN A 155 23.11 1.85 2.79
C ASN A 155 22.48 2.78 3.86
N LYS A 156 21.67 2.26 4.79
CA LYS A 156 21.01 3.02 5.88
C LYS A 156 20.23 4.26 5.41
N THR A 157 19.51 4.15 4.30
CA THR A 157 18.57 5.20 3.85
C THR A 157 17.20 5.02 4.49
N THR A 158 16.48 6.09 4.79
CA THR A 158 15.11 5.95 5.32
C THR A 158 14.20 5.41 4.21
N PHE A 159 13.12 4.69 4.55
CA PHE A 159 12.17 4.15 3.55
C PHE A 159 11.74 5.18 2.50
N CYS A 160 11.44 6.39 2.93
CA CYS A 160 11.07 7.47 2.03
C CYS A 160 12.20 7.82 1.05
N ASP A 161 13.46 7.75 1.47
CA ASP A 161 14.62 8.01 0.61
C ASP A 161 14.90 6.84 -0.34
N ALA A 162 14.78 5.59 0.12
CA ALA A 162 14.94 4.40 -0.70
C ALA A 162 13.91 4.34 -1.85
N PHE A 163 12.72 4.91 -1.63
CA PHE A 163 11.59 4.95 -2.57
C PHE A 163 11.29 6.34 -3.16
N GLY A 164 12.16 7.34 -2.93
CA GLY A 164 12.00 8.71 -3.43
C GLY A 164 10.66 9.38 -3.09
N LEU A 165 10.07 9.03 -1.96
CA LEU A 165 8.87 9.66 -1.39
C LEU A 165 9.30 10.86 -0.55
N ASN A 166 8.75 12.05 -0.80
CA ASN A 166 9.17 13.25 -0.08
C ASN A 166 8.44 13.35 1.27
N ARG A 167 9.18 13.13 2.38
CA ARG A 167 8.64 13.25 3.75
C ARG A 167 8.12 14.64 4.11
N ARG A 168 8.58 15.71 3.44
CA ARG A 168 8.21 17.10 3.79
C ARG A 168 6.80 17.51 3.35
N LEU A 169 6.05 16.62 2.70
CA LEU A 169 4.65 16.84 2.30
C LEU A 169 3.63 16.25 3.30
N TYR A 170 4.09 15.77 4.47
CA TYR A 170 3.27 15.21 5.55
C TYR A 170 3.55 15.92 6.87
#